data_AF-A0A6N2MLL8-F1
#
_entry.id   AF-A0A6N2MLL8-F1
#
_cell.length_a   1.000
_cell.length_b   1.000
_cell.length_c   1.000
_cell.angle_alpha   90.00
_cell.angle_beta   90.00
_cell.angle_gamma   90.00
#
_symmetry.space_group_name_H-M   'P 1'
#
loop_
_entity.id
_entity.type
_entity.pdbx_description
1 polymer ?
#
loop_
_entity_poly.entity_id
_entity_poly.type
_entity_poly.pdbx_seq_one_letter_code
_entity_poly.pdbx_strand_id
1 'polypeptide(L)'
;MEWRGACCSLFLLFKLAESKSGSGKVWALKLGAENVVNVSWPIFIASIFVLIALVLSMYLIFEHLAAYNQPEEQKFLIGLILMVPVYSLESFLSLLDSSAAFNCEAIRDCYEAFALYCFERYLIACLVERKIRLNSWKVSP
;
A
#
# COMPACT_ATOMS: atom_id res chain seq x y z
N MET A 1 16.37 -7.14 -19.03
CA MET A 1 16.22 -7.50 -17.59
C MET A 1 17.13 -6.61 -16.73
N GLU A 2 17.05 -5.28 -16.87
CA GLU A 2 17.92 -4.33 -16.15
C GLU A 2 17.23 -3.64 -14.95
N TRP A 3 15.90 -3.77 -14.83
CA TRP A 3 15.09 -3.12 -13.80
C TRP A 3 15.33 -3.65 -12.38
N ARG A 4 15.86 -4.87 -12.23
CA ARG A 4 16.16 -5.49 -10.92
C ARG A 4 17.22 -4.68 -10.16
N GLY A 5 18.18 -4.07 -10.86
CA GLY A 5 19.21 -3.21 -10.25
C GLY A 5 18.70 -1.79 -9.94
N ALA A 6 17.86 -1.23 -10.82
CA ALA A 6 17.25 0.09 -10.62
C ALA A 6 16.30 0.11 -9.41
N CYS A 7 15.58 -0.98 -9.15
CA CYS A 7 14.68 -1.09 -7.99
C CYS A 7 15.45 -1.17 -6.66
N CYS A 8 16.59 -1.86 -6.64
CA CYS A 8 17.53 -1.82 -5.49
C CYS A 8 18.11 -0.42 -5.28
N SER A 9 18.40 0.31 -6.36
CA SER A 9 18.87 1.70 -6.28
C SER A 9 17.78 2.65 -5.76
N LEU A 10 16.52 2.45 -6.16
CA LEU A 10 15.38 3.21 -5.64
C LEU A 10 15.10 2.89 -4.17
N PHE A 11 15.25 1.63 -3.76
CA PHE A 11 15.19 1.18 -2.37
C PHE A 11 16.27 1.85 -1.51
N LEU A 12 17.51 1.93 -2.02
CA LEU A 12 18.60 2.67 -1.39
C LEU A 12 18.35 4.18 -1.37
N LEU A 13 17.77 4.76 -2.42
CA LEU A 13 17.44 6.18 -2.48
C LEU A 13 16.29 6.57 -1.55
N PHE A 14 15.28 5.72 -1.35
CA PHE A 14 14.23 5.94 -0.35
C PHE A 14 14.79 5.85 1.07
N LYS A 15 15.64 4.84 1.34
CA LYS A 15 16.42 4.74 2.58
C LYS A 15 17.35 5.95 2.79
N LEU A 16 17.93 6.51 1.73
CA LEU A 16 18.81 7.68 1.78
C LEU A 16 18.03 9.00 1.90
N ALA A 17 16.82 9.08 1.33
CA ALA A 17 15.94 10.24 1.43
C ALA A 17 15.39 10.40 2.86
N GLU A 18 15.15 9.29 3.57
CA GLU A 18 14.86 9.31 5.01
C GLU A 18 16.08 9.77 5.83
N SER A 19 17.31 9.55 5.33
CA SER A 19 18.55 10.02 5.96
C SER A 19 18.85 11.50 5.69
N LYS A 20 18.33 12.08 4.60
CA LYS A 20 18.56 13.49 4.22
C LYS A 20 17.35 14.43 4.39
N SER A 21 16.28 13.97 5.06
CA SER A 21 15.27 14.87 5.61
C SER A 21 15.58 15.12 7.09
N GLY A 22 16.55 16.02 7.30
CA GLY A 22 16.60 16.74 8.56
C GLY A 22 15.24 17.40 8.79
N SER A 23 14.64 17.14 9.95
CA SER A 23 13.41 17.75 10.48
C SER A 23 12.12 16.92 10.51
N GLY A 24 12.21 15.59 10.65
CA GLY A 24 11.17 14.80 11.35
C GLY A 24 11.25 14.89 12.88
N LYS A 25 12.33 15.50 13.40
CA LYS A 25 12.62 15.62 14.84
C LYS A 25 11.70 16.59 15.61
N VAL A 26 10.77 17.27 14.95
CA VAL A 26 9.89 18.28 15.59
C VAL A 26 8.59 17.67 16.13
N TRP A 27 8.09 16.57 15.54
CA TRP A 27 6.84 15.93 15.99
C TRP A 27 7.05 14.80 17.01
N ALA A 28 8.24 14.18 17.04
CA ALA A 28 8.56 13.11 17.98
C ALA A 28 9.01 13.63 19.37
N LEU A 29 9.39 14.90 19.50
CA LEU A 29 9.97 15.44 20.74
C LEU A 29 8.95 15.99 21.74
N LYS A 30 7.65 15.84 21.50
CA LYS A 30 6.64 16.43 22.38
C LYS A 30 5.32 15.69 22.48
N LEU A 31 5.36 14.37 22.67
CA LEU A 31 4.21 13.62 23.20
C LEU A 31 4.69 12.41 24.02
N GLY A 32 4.61 12.53 25.35
CA GLY A 32 4.48 11.38 26.26
C GLY A 32 5.76 10.64 26.68
N ALA A 33 6.81 11.34 27.11
CA ALA A 33 8.08 10.75 27.57
C ALA A 33 8.03 10.01 28.93
N GLU A 34 6.85 9.61 29.44
CA GLU A 34 6.74 8.97 30.76
C GLU A 34 6.27 7.50 30.73
N ASN A 35 5.70 6.98 29.62
CA ASN A 35 5.29 5.57 29.50
C ASN A 35 5.94 4.77 28.35
N VAL A 36 6.72 5.43 27.48
CA VAL A 36 7.30 4.85 26.25
C VAL A 36 8.50 3.92 26.52
N VAL A 37 9.08 3.97 27.73
CA VAL A 37 10.37 3.31 28.03
C VAL A 37 10.28 1.77 28.02
N ASN A 38 9.09 1.17 28.21
CA ASN A 38 8.93 -0.30 28.25
C ASN A 38 8.62 -0.96 26.88
N VAL A 39 8.38 -0.18 25.82
CA VAL A 39 7.81 -0.67 24.53
C VAL A 39 8.83 -0.54 23.36
N SER A 40 10.11 -0.35 23.64
CA SER A 40 11.14 -0.14 22.60
C SER A 40 11.33 -1.31 21.62
N TRP A 41 11.32 -2.56 22.12
CA TRP A 41 11.49 -3.75 21.28
C TRP A 41 10.36 -3.98 20.27
N PRO A 42 9.06 -3.94 20.65
CA PRO A 42 7.98 -4.14 19.70
C PRO A 42 7.88 -3.01 18.65
N ILE A 43 8.20 -1.76 19.00
CA ILE A 43 8.24 -0.65 18.04
C ILE A 43 9.30 -0.91 16.96
N PHE A 44 10.47 -1.42 17.35
CA PHE A 44 11.55 -1.74 16.40
C PHE A 44 11.16 -2.86 15.43
N ILE A 45 10.56 -3.95 15.94
CA ILE A 45 10.11 -5.07 15.12
C ILE A 45 8.95 -4.65 14.20
N ALA A 46 7.97 -3.89 14.71
CA ALA A 46 6.87 -3.37 13.92
C ALA A 46 7.37 -2.45 12.79
N SER A 47 8.33 -1.56 13.08
CA SER A 47 8.93 -0.68 12.08
C SER A 47 9.61 -1.46 10.94
N ILE A 48 10.37 -2.52 11.26
CA ILE A 48 11.00 -3.38 10.25
C ILE A 48 9.93 -4.06 9.38
N PHE A 49 8.87 -4.58 9.99
CA PHE A 49 7.82 -5.28 9.27
C PHE A 49 7.03 -4.37 8.33
N VAL A 50 6.67 -3.17 8.79
CA VAL A 50 6.04 -2.11 7.96
C VAL A 50 6.93 -1.77 6.78
N LEU A 51 8.24 -1.65 7.00
CA LEU A 51 9.18 -1.34 5.95
C LEU A 51 9.25 -2.45 4.89
N ILE A 52 9.25 -3.71 5.31
CA ILE A 52 9.19 -4.86 4.39
C ILE A 52 7.88 -4.84 3.59
N ALA A 53 6.74 -4.60 4.25
CA ALA A 53 5.43 -4.53 3.61
C ALA A 53 5.36 -3.43 2.54
N LEU A 54 5.89 -2.24 2.85
CA LEU A 54 5.94 -1.11 1.93
C LEU A 54 6.80 -1.42 0.71
N VAL A 55 7.94 -2.07 0.91
CA VAL A 55 8.86 -2.43 -0.17
C VAL A 55 8.29 -3.51 -1.06
N LEU A 56 7.68 -4.53 -0.47
CA LEU A 56 7.03 -5.61 -1.21
C LEU A 56 5.86 -5.06 -2.04
N SER A 57 5.04 -4.18 -1.44
CA SER A 57 3.95 -3.49 -2.15
C SER A 57 4.46 -2.67 -3.33
N MET A 58 5.55 -1.90 -3.15
CA MET A 58 6.15 -1.13 -4.23
C MET A 58 6.66 -2.05 -5.35
N TYR A 59 7.30 -3.17 -5.01
CA TYR A 59 7.75 -4.16 -5.99
C TYR A 59 6.59 -4.71 -6.84
N LEU A 60 5.48 -5.11 -6.20
CA LEU A 60 4.29 -5.60 -6.91
C LEU A 60 3.73 -4.53 -7.86
N ILE A 61 3.64 -3.28 -7.39
CA ILE A 61 3.15 -2.16 -8.22
C ILE A 61 4.05 -1.96 -9.45
N PHE A 62 5.37 -1.99 -9.28
CA PHE A 62 6.33 -1.89 -10.39
C PHE A 62 6.22 -3.04 -11.37
N GLU A 63 6.04 -4.28 -10.91
CA GLU A 63 5.87 -5.44 -11.78
C GLU A 63 4.59 -5.32 -12.62
N HIS A 64 3.49 -4.89 -12.01
CA HIS A 64 2.27 -4.57 -12.74
C HIS A 64 2.51 -3.44 -13.75
N LEU A 65 3.10 -2.32 -13.33
CA LEU A 65 3.43 -1.20 -14.21
C LEU A 65 4.39 -1.57 -15.35
N ALA A 66 5.25 -2.57 -15.18
CA ALA A 66 6.15 -3.04 -16.23
C ALA A 66 5.42 -3.87 -17.30
N ALA A 67 4.32 -4.54 -16.94
CA ALA A 67 3.45 -5.29 -17.85
C ALA A 67 2.30 -4.42 -18.42
N TYR A 68 2.53 -3.12 -18.60
CA TYR A 68 1.50 -2.11 -18.93
C TYR A 68 0.86 -2.35 -20.30
N ASN A 69 -0.23 -3.12 -20.33
CA ASN A 69 -0.99 -3.38 -21.55
C ASN A 69 -2.36 -2.71 -21.54
N GLN A 70 -2.95 -2.43 -20.37
CA GLN A 70 -4.27 -1.77 -20.24
C GLN A 70 -4.34 -0.84 -19.01
N PRO A 71 -4.25 0.50 -19.20
CA PRO A 71 -4.12 1.46 -18.11
C PRO A 71 -5.38 1.57 -17.23
N GLU A 72 -6.55 1.28 -17.78
CA GLU A 72 -7.82 1.46 -17.12
C GLU A 72 -8.21 0.33 -16.17
N GLU A 73 -7.66 -0.87 -16.34
CA GLU A 73 -7.85 -1.98 -15.39
C GLU A 73 -6.76 -1.99 -14.31
N GLN A 74 -5.52 -1.62 -14.65
CA GLN A 74 -4.39 -1.65 -13.71
C GLN A 74 -4.48 -0.63 -12.58
N LYS A 75 -5.07 0.54 -12.84
CA LYS A 75 -5.29 1.56 -11.79
C LYS A 75 -6.12 1.03 -10.62
N PHE A 76 -7.06 0.12 -10.89
CA PHE A 76 -7.89 -0.50 -9.86
C PHE A 76 -7.11 -1.54 -9.04
N LEU A 77 -6.24 -2.30 -9.69
CA LEU A 77 -5.39 -3.29 -9.03
C LEU A 77 -4.33 -2.64 -8.11
N ILE A 78 -3.78 -1.49 -8.51
CA ILE A 78 -2.84 -0.72 -7.70
C ILE A 78 -3.49 -0.28 -6.38
N GLY A 79 -4.77 0.12 -6.41
CA GLY A 79 -5.54 0.43 -5.19
C GLY A 79 -5.69 -0.76 -4.25
N LEU A 80 -5.83 -1.98 -4.78
CA LEU A 80 -5.89 -3.18 -3.96
C LEU A 80 -4.53 -3.51 -3.31
N ILE A 81 -3.44 -3.38 -4.06
CA ILE A 81 -2.09 -3.66 -3.55
C ILE A 81 -1.69 -2.66 -2.46
N LEU A 82 -2.08 -1.39 -2.63
CA LEU A 82 -1.86 -0.33 -1.64
C LEU A 82 -2.64 -0.53 -0.32
N MET A 83 -3.57 -1.48 -0.25
CA MET A 83 -4.22 -1.86 1.02
C MET A 83 -3.19 -2.36 2.05
N VAL A 84 -2.27 -3.24 1.65
CA VAL A 84 -1.30 -3.86 2.56
C VAL A 84 -0.41 -2.83 3.29
N PRO A 85 0.24 -1.86 2.62
CA PRO A 85 1.03 -0.84 3.31
C PRO A 85 0.18 0.08 4.19
N VAL A 86 -1.03 0.47 3.75
CA VAL A 86 -1.94 1.34 4.53
C VAL A 86 -2.32 0.69 5.86
N TYR A 87 -2.69 -0.60 5.85
CA TYR A 87 -3.04 -1.33 7.07
C TYR A 87 -1.83 -1.54 7.98
N SER A 88 -0.66 -1.83 7.41
CA SER A 88 0.56 -1.97 8.22
C SER A 88 0.97 -0.65 8.90
N LEU A 89 0.80 0.49 8.22
CA LEU A 89 1.06 1.82 8.77
C LEU A 89 0.04 2.18 9.86
N GLU A 90 -1.24 1.92 9.65
CA GLU A 90 -2.29 2.14 10.66
C GLU A 90 -2.01 1.34 11.94
N SER A 91 -1.65 0.06 11.80
CA SER A 91 -1.25 -0.78 12.93
C SER A 91 -0.04 -0.23 13.69
N PHE A 92 0.92 0.37 12.99
CA PHE A 92 2.10 1.00 13.61
C PHE A 92 1.76 2.34 14.28
N LEU A 93 0.90 3.16 13.68
CA LEU A 93 0.44 4.42 14.25
C LEU A 93 -0.39 4.21 15.52
N SER A 94 -1.26 3.20 15.53
CA SER A 94 -2.01 2.81 16.74
C SER A 94 -1.10 2.35 17.88
N LEU A 95 0.09 1.83 17.56
CA LEU A 95 1.11 1.44 18.53
C LEU A 95 1.84 2.65 19.13
N LEU A 96 1.90 3.77 18.41
CA LEU A 96 2.58 4.99 18.84
C LEU A 96 1.67 5.93 19.62
N ASP A 97 0.42 6.08 19.19
CA ASP A 97 -0.54 6.97 19.84
C ASP A 97 -1.97 6.43 19.74
N SER A 98 -2.58 6.16 20.90
CA SER A 98 -3.97 5.72 20.99
C SER A 98 -4.97 6.80 20.58
N SER A 99 -4.59 8.09 20.64
CA SER A 99 -5.46 9.18 20.19
C SER A 99 -5.51 9.29 18.67
N ALA A 100 -4.45 8.88 17.98
CA ALA A 100 -4.38 8.85 16.52
C ALA A 100 -5.19 7.68 15.92
N ALA A 101 -5.54 6.67 16.72
CA ALA A 101 -6.26 5.48 16.28
C ALA A 101 -7.60 5.81 15.61
N PHE A 102 -8.39 6.73 16.18
CA PHE A 102 -9.69 7.11 15.60
C PHE A 102 -9.57 7.73 14.21
N ASN A 103 -8.55 8.59 13.99
CA ASN A 103 -8.34 9.21 12.69
C ASN A 103 -7.81 8.20 11.66
N CYS A 104 -6.97 7.26 12.08
CA CYS A 104 -6.47 6.20 11.21
C CYS A 104 -7.57 5.21 10.82
N GLU A 105 -8.45 4.86 11.76
CA GLU A 105 -9.63 4.02 11.52
C GLU A 105 -10.57 4.65 10.50
N ALA A 106 -10.88 5.95 10.62
CA ALA A 106 -11.70 6.65 9.64
C ALA A 106 -11.07 6.67 8.22
N ILE A 107 -9.75 6.84 8.12
CA ILE A 107 -9.03 6.80 6.84
C ILE A 107 -9.06 5.39 6.24
N ARG A 108 -8.91 4.36 7.07
CA ARG A 108 -8.97 2.95 6.67
C ARG A 108 -10.35 2.60 6.11
N ASP A 109 -11.42 2.98 6.81
CA ASP A 109 -12.79 2.72 6.37
C ASP A 109 -13.12 3.43 5.04
N CYS A 110 -12.62 4.65 4.86
CA CYS A 110 -12.74 5.36 3.58
C CYS A 110 -11.95 4.68 2.45
N TYR A 111 -10.75 4.19 2.76
CA TYR A 111 -9.91 3.47 1.79
C TYR A 111 -10.53 2.14 1.38
N GLU A 112 -11.15 1.43 2.31
CA GLU A 112 -11.86 0.18 2.04
C GLU A 112 -13.03 0.39 1.07
N ALA A 113 -13.82 1.46 1.25
CA ALA A 113 -14.87 1.83 0.31
C ALA A 113 -14.32 2.16 -1.09
N PHE A 114 -13.20 2.87 -1.17
CA PHE A 114 -12.53 3.15 -2.43
C PHE A 114 -12.00 1.88 -3.10
N ALA A 115 -11.40 0.97 -2.34
CA ALA A 115 -10.88 -0.30 -2.83
C ALA A 115 -12.00 -1.20 -3.38
N LEU A 116 -13.14 -1.29 -2.68
CA LEU A 116 -14.33 -2.02 -3.14
C LEU A 116 -14.90 -1.44 -4.43
N TYR A 117 -14.97 -0.11 -4.56
CA TYR A 117 -15.38 0.55 -5.80
C TYR A 117 -14.46 0.17 -6.98
N CYS A 118 -13.14 0.18 -6.74
CA CYS A 118 -12.15 -0.22 -7.73
C CYS A 118 -12.30 -1.69 -8.14
N PHE A 119 -12.53 -2.56 -7.15
CA PHE A 119 -12.74 -3.99 -7.36
C PHE A 119 -14.02 -4.29 -8.15
N GLU A 120 -15.14 -3.61 -7.84
CA GLU A 120 -16.40 -3.77 -8.56
C GLU A 120 -16.25 -3.38 -10.04
N ARG A 121 -15.61 -2.23 -10.31
CA ARG A 121 -15.32 -1.78 -11.68
C ARG A 121 -14.48 -2.80 -12.46
N TYR A 122 -13.50 -3.42 -11.81
CA TYR A 122 -12.70 -4.49 -12.40
C TYR A 122 -13.54 -5.73 -12.72
N LEU A 123 -14.39 -6.20 -11.78
CA LEU A 123 -15.28 -7.33 -12.00
C LEU A 123 -16.27 -7.07 -13.14
N ILE A 124 -16.85 -5.88 -13.22
CA ILE A 124 -17.77 -5.51 -14.29
C ILE A 124 -17.07 -5.60 -15.65
N ALA A 125 -15.83 -5.11 -15.78
CA ALA A 125 -15.06 -5.21 -17.02
C ALA A 125 -14.85 -6.69 -17.43
N CYS A 126 -14.39 -7.53 -16.51
CA CYS A 126 -14.21 -8.97 -16.75
C CYS A 126 -15.52 -9.70 -17.10
N LEU A 127 -16.64 -9.33 -16.46
CA LEU A 127 -17.94 -9.93 -16.71
C LEU A 127 -18.54 -9.51 -18.05
N VAL A 128 -18.36 -8.26 -18.46
CA VAL A 128 -18.80 -7.77 -19.78
C VAL A 128 -18.09 -8.52 -20.89
N GLU A 129 -16.77 -8.67 -20.80
CA GLU A 129 -16.00 -9.43 -21.79
C GLU A 129 -16.45 -10.90 -21.86
N ARG A 130 -16.66 -11.54 -20.69
CA ARG A 130 -17.19 -12.90 -20.63
C ARG A 130 -18.57 -13.01 -21.28
N LYS A 131 -19.46 -12.04 -21.05
CA LYS A 131 -20.81 -12.05 -21.62
C LYS A 131 -20.81 -11.92 -23.14
N ILE A 132 -19.93 -11.08 -23.69
CA ILE A 132 -19.73 -10.95 -25.14
C ILE A 132 -19.25 -12.28 -25.72
N ARG A 133 -18.24 -12.91 -25.09
CA ARG A 133 -17.70 -14.20 -25.53
C ARG A 133 -18.75 -15.32 -25.47
N LEU A 134 -19.55 -15.39 -24.41
CA LEU A 134 -20.62 -16.38 -24.29
C LEU A 134 -21.72 -16.18 -25.33
N ASN A 135 -22.07 -14.94 -25.62
CA ASN A 135 -23.03 -14.63 -26.68
C ASN A 135 -22.48 -15.05 -28.05
N SER A 136 -21.18 -14.85 -28.33
CA SER A 136 -20.58 -15.30 -29.59
C SER A 136 -20.61 -16.83 -29.74
N TRP A 137 -20.35 -17.60 -28.69
CA TRP A 137 -20.49 -19.08 -28.73
C TRP A 137 -21.92 -19.55 -28.98
N LYS A 138 -22.93 -18.74 -28.64
CA LYS A 138 -24.34 -19.08 -28.87
C LYS A 138 -24.82 -18.79 -30.30
N VAL A 139 -24.07 -17.98 -31.06
CA VAL A 139 -24.36 -17.66 -32.47
C VAL A 139 -23.52 -18.50 -33.44
N SER A 140 -22.61 -19.34 -32.93
CA SER A 140 -21.90 -20.34 -33.72
C SER A 140 -22.85 -21.51 -34.04
N PRO A 141 -23.04 -21.88 -35.32
CA PRO A 141 -23.94 -22.96 -35.75
C PRO A 141 -23.49 -24.36 -35.31
#